data_AF-A0A8T9ZL06-F1
#
_entry.id   AF-A0A8T9ZL06-F1
#
_cell.length_a   1.000
_cell.length_b   1.000
_cell.length_c   1.000
_cell.angle_alpha   90.00
_cell.angle_beta   90.00
_cell.angle_gamma   90.00
#
_symmetry.space_group_name_H-M   'P 1'
#
loop_
_entity.id
_entity.type
_entity.pdbx_description
1 polymer ?
#
loop_
_entity_poly.entity_id
_entity_poly.type
_entity_poly.pdbx_seq_one_letter_code
_entity_poly.pdbx_strand_id
1 'polypeptide(L)'
;MEFKHAGIEYGKSFYTASLIKVGVLYAAYELRIIANLAVANSGISTPNDMYARLKSDFDEIINKKFLAILKDAKIAVPPMNKTDIQKTLKYEQIYTLSHSHEAIFQSQFQKHLQDMIIKGDNNAAVASIEALSYSWINGALTTGDFFFPVGRTGIWIGGTFTDSMTPIRIASENDGEMAQASTCFDMANLYAHIFQHSLVDYKSTSENNNTYSKSMKNLLIFSVALGNNESWLDFKRRKPHLPERNFKVTHSKLGWDN
;
A
#
# COMPACT_ATOMS: atom_id res chain seq x y z
N MET A 1 12.55 30.07 25.72
CA MET A 1 12.36 29.21 24.53
C MET A 1 11.15 28.34 24.84
N GLU A 2 9.97 28.71 24.34
CA GLU A 2 8.74 27.94 24.60
C GLU A 2 8.77 26.67 23.77
N PHE A 3 8.46 25.54 24.39
CA PHE A 3 8.22 24.28 23.68
C PHE A 3 6.98 24.46 22.81
N LYS A 4 7.16 24.73 21.51
CA LYS A 4 6.09 24.61 20.53
C LYS A 4 5.84 23.12 20.29
N HIS A 5 4.74 22.61 20.84
CA HIS A 5 4.20 21.32 20.40
C HIS A 5 3.89 21.43 18.90
N ALA A 6 4.22 20.41 18.10
CA ALA A 6 3.92 20.35 16.67
C ALA A 6 2.41 20.33 16.33
N GLY A 7 1.53 20.58 17.31
CA GLY A 7 0.07 20.45 17.17
C GLY A 7 -0.41 19.00 17.03
N ILE A 8 -1.73 18.87 16.85
CA ILE A 8 -2.41 17.64 16.44
C ILE A 8 -2.82 17.85 14.98
N GLU A 9 -2.22 17.08 14.07
CA GLU A 9 -2.34 17.29 12.62
C GLU A 9 -2.92 16.05 11.91
N TYR A 10 -3.89 15.38 12.55
CA TYR A 10 -4.41 14.08 12.09
C TYR A 10 -4.97 14.09 10.66
N GLY A 11 -5.62 15.19 10.25
CA GLY A 11 -6.23 15.32 8.92
C GLY A 11 -5.29 15.84 7.84
N LYS A 12 -4.03 16.16 8.17
CA LYS A 12 -3.08 16.75 7.22
C LYS A 12 -2.33 15.68 6.45
N SER A 13 -2.39 15.79 5.13
CA SER A 13 -1.61 14.95 4.22
C SER A 13 -0.21 15.52 4.02
N PHE A 14 0.80 14.66 4.13
CA PHE A 14 2.19 15.00 3.90
C PHE A 14 2.74 14.15 2.75
N TYR A 15 3.75 14.67 2.06
CA TYR A 15 4.57 13.84 1.18
C TYR A 15 5.30 12.78 2.01
N THR A 16 5.11 11.49 1.68
CA THR A 16 5.63 10.38 2.51
C THR A 16 6.63 9.49 1.79
N ALA A 17 7.03 9.84 0.56
CA ALA A 17 8.04 9.11 -0.21
C ALA A 17 7.84 7.58 -0.15
N SER A 18 8.87 6.83 0.29
CA SER A 18 8.86 5.37 0.34
C SER A 18 7.87 4.75 1.34
N LEU A 19 7.36 5.50 2.32
CA LEU A 19 6.41 4.97 3.30
C LEU A 19 5.10 4.49 2.63
N ILE A 20 4.70 5.15 1.54
CA ILE A 20 3.48 4.84 0.80
C ILE A 20 3.48 3.42 0.19
N LYS A 21 4.66 2.80 0.05
CA LYS A 21 4.83 1.43 -0.48
C LYS A 21 4.06 0.39 0.36
N VAL A 22 3.79 0.68 1.63
CA VAL A 22 2.94 -0.19 2.48
C VAL A 22 1.48 -0.19 2.04
N GLY A 23 0.96 0.94 1.53
CA GLY A 23 -0.36 0.98 0.90
C GLY A 23 -0.45 0.10 -0.35
N VAL A 24 0.63 0.05 -1.15
CA VAL A 24 0.74 -0.85 -2.31
C VAL A 24 0.77 -2.32 -1.87
N LEU A 25 1.52 -2.64 -0.80
CA LEU A 25 1.55 -3.99 -0.23
C LEU A 25 0.16 -4.44 0.23
N TYR A 26 -0.55 -3.60 0.97
CA TYR A 26 -1.92 -3.85 1.39
C TYR A 26 -2.84 -4.14 0.21
N ALA A 27 -2.84 -3.26 -0.80
CA ALA A 27 -3.65 -3.44 -2.00
C ALA A 27 -3.33 -4.74 -2.76
N ALA A 28 -2.07 -5.18 -2.80
CA ALA A 28 -1.68 -6.43 -3.44
C ALA A 28 -2.31 -7.65 -2.77
N TYR A 29 -2.33 -7.65 -1.43
CA TYR A 29 -2.87 -8.76 -0.64
C TYR A 29 -4.41 -8.75 -0.58
N GLU A 30 -5.06 -7.58 -0.56
CA GLU A 30 -6.51 -7.44 -0.75
C GLU A 30 -6.94 -8.03 -2.11
N LEU A 31 -6.21 -7.72 -3.18
CA LEU A 31 -6.51 -8.28 -4.51
C LEU A 31 -6.42 -9.80 -4.51
N ARG A 32 -5.46 -10.36 -3.76
CA ARG A 32 -5.24 -11.80 -3.72
C ARG A 32 -6.38 -12.52 -3.00
N ILE A 33 -7.04 -11.88 -2.02
CA ILE A 33 -8.29 -12.41 -1.46
C ILE A 33 -9.33 -12.52 -2.56
N ILE A 34 -9.58 -11.42 -3.27
CA ILE A 34 -10.62 -11.36 -4.30
C ILE A 34 -10.35 -12.39 -5.39
N ALA A 35 -9.10 -12.54 -5.83
CA ALA A 35 -8.71 -13.53 -6.80
C ALA A 35 -9.02 -14.96 -6.33
N ASN A 36 -8.73 -15.27 -5.06
CA ASN A 36 -9.02 -16.58 -4.50
C ASN A 36 -10.50 -16.85 -4.31
N LEU A 37 -11.28 -15.85 -3.91
CA LEU A 37 -12.74 -15.97 -3.86
C LEU A 37 -13.31 -16.23 -5.27
N ALA A 38 -12.79 -15.56 -6.29
CA ALA A 38 -13.21 -15.79 -7.68
C ALA A 38 -12.85 -17.21 -8.15
N VAL A 39 -11.66 -17.72 -7.84
CA VAL A 39 -11.26 -19.08 -8.24
C VAL A 39 -12.09 -20.14 -7.51
N ALA A 40 -12.27 -20.02 -6.19
CA ALA A 40 -13.04 -20.97 -5.38
C ALA A 40 -14.49 -21.12 -5.83
N ASN A 41 -15.11 -20.02 -6.29
CA ASN A 41 -16.52 -20.00 -6.70
C ASN A 41 -16.79 -20.51 -8.12
N SER A 42 -15.74 -20.87 -8.89
CA SER A 42 -15.84 -21.01 -10.35
C SER A 42 -15.28 -22.31 -10.93
N GLY A 43 -14.64 -23.15 -10.11
CA GLY A 43 -14.01 -24.38 -10.61
C GLY A 43 -12.87 -24.13 -11.61
N ILE A 44 -12.26 -22.95 -11.57
CA ILE A 44 -11.18 -22.55 -12.48
C ILE A 44 -9.94 -23.42 -12.26
N SER A 45 -9.46 -24.05 -13.32
CA SER A 45 -8.32 -24.98 -13.26
C SER A 45 -7.06 -24.47 -14.00
N THR A 46 -7.18 -23.42 -14.82
CA THR A 46 -6.04 -22.86 -15.56
C THR A 46 -5.81 -21.39 -15.23
N PRO A 47 -4.55 -20.91 -15.27
CA PRO A 47 -4.26 -19.49 -15.06
C PRO A 47 -4.96 -18.59 -16.08
N ASN A 48 -5.10 -19.02 -17.34
CA ASN A 48 -5.76 -18.22 -18.37
C ASN A 48 -7.25 -18.01 -18.07
N ASP A 49 -7.94 -19.05 -17.60
CA ASP A 49 -9.35 -18.93 -17.21
C ASP A 49 -9.50 -18.02 -15.99
N MET A 50 -8.56 -18.10 -15.03
CA MET A 50 -8.48 -17.15 -13.92
C MET A 50 -8.36 -15.72 -14.43
N TYR A 51 -7.39 -15.42 -15.31
CA TYR A 51 -7.19 -14.06 -15.81
C TYR A 51 -8.41 -13.53 -16.56
N ALA A 52 -9.02 -14.35 -17.42
CA ALA A 52 -10.23 -13.98 -18.15
C ALA A 52 -11.38 -13.66 -17.19
N ARG A 53 -11.54 -14.48 -16.14
CA ARG A 53 -12.56 -14.26 -15.13
C ARG A 53 -12.34 -12.98 -14.33
N LEU A 54 -11.12 -12.77 -13.82
CA LEU A 54 -10.80 -11.56 -13.05
C LEU A 54 -11.02 -10.29 -13.88
N LYS A 55 -10.61 -10.30 -15.16
CA LYS A 55 -10.84 -9.18 -16.08
C LYS A 55 -12.33 -8.90 -16.25
N SER A 56 -13.13 -9.94 -16.51
CA SER A 56 -14.58 -9.82 -16.72
C SER A 56 -15.32 -9.35 -15.46
N ASP A 57 -14.94 -9.84 -14.28
CA ASP A 57 -15.67 -9.57 -13.04
C ASP A 57 -15.30 -8.20 -12.44
N PHE A 58 -14.04 -7.75 -12.60
CA PHE A 58 -13.51 -6.66 -11.79
C PHE A 58 -13.09 -5.41 -12.56
N ASP A 59 -12.57 -5.50 -13.79
CA ASP A 59 -11.92 -4.35 -14.44
C ASP A 59 -12.87 -3.15 -14.65
N GLU A 60 -14.09 -3.40 -15.11
CA GLU A 60 -15.09 -2.34 -15.29
C GLU A 60 -15.48 -1.70 -13.95
N ILE A 61 -15.68 -2.53 -12.91
CA ILE A 61 -16.07 -2.08 -11.58
C ILE A 61 -14.97 -1.22 -10.97
N ILE A 62 -13.71 -1.66 -11.07
CA ILE A 62 -12.55 -0.94 -10.55
C ILE A 62 -12.41 0.41 -11.23
N ASN A 63 -12.48 0.44 -12.56
CA ASN A 63 -12.40 1.68 -13.34
C ASN A 63 -13.53 2.64 -12.96
N LYS A 64 -14.77 2.16 -12.88
CA LYS A 64 -15.93 2.98 -12.49
C LYS A 64 -15.79 3.54 -11.07
N LYS A 65 -15.36 2.72 -10.11
CA LYS A 65 -15.12 3.17 -8.73
C LYS A 65 -13.99 4.20 -8.66
N PHE A 66 -12.91 4.00 -9.41
CA PHE A 66 -11.81 4.95 -9.42
C PHE A 66 -12.21 6.30 -10.02
N LEU A 67 -12.99 6.30 -11.11
CA LEU A 67 -13.54 7.53 -11.67
C LEU A 67 -14.46 8.26 -10.68
N ALA A 68 -15.24 7.53 -9.87
CA ALA A 68 -16.04 8.12 -8.80
C ALA A 68 -15.16 8.73 -7.70
N ILE A 69 -14.09 8.04 -7.28
CA ILE A 69 -13.09 8.57 -6.33
C ILE A 69 -12.50 9.89 -6.84
N LEU A 70 -12.06 9.94 -8.10
CA LEU A 70 -11.50 11.16 -8.69
C LEU A 70 -12.52 12.30 -8.74
N LYS A 71 -13.78 11.98 -9.06
CA LYS A 71 -14.89 12.94 -9.07
C LYS A 71 -15.15 13.50 -7.66
N ASP A 72 -15.27 12.64 -6.66
CA ASP A 72 -15.55 13.04 -5.27
C ASP A 72 -14.39 13.83 -4.68
N ALA A 73 -13.16 13.44 -5.02
CA ALA A 73 -11.96 14.19 -4.71
C ALA A 73 -11.83 15.49 -5.51
N LYS A 74 -12.67 15.73 -6.53
CA LYS A 74 -12.57 16.89 -7.44
C LYS A 74 -11.20 16.99 -8.11
N ILE A 75 -10.53 15.87 -8.36
CA ILE A 75 -9.23 15.84 -9.03
C ILE A 75 -9.48 16.01 -10.52
N ALA A 76 -8.95 17.09 -11.09
CA ALA A 76 -9.01 17.30 -12.53
C ALA A 76 -8.13 16.24 -13.21
N VAL A 77 -8.69 15.56 -14.22
CA VAL A 77 -7.97 14.54 -14.97
C VAL A 77 -7.67 15.12 -16.36
N PRO A 78 -6.43 15.57 -16.62
CA PRO A 78 -6.07 16.07 -17.94
C PRO A 78 -6.25 14.98 -19.00
N PRO A 79 -6.44 15.33 -20.28
CA PRO A 79 -6.54 14.35 -21.37
C PRO A 79 -5.39 13.34 -21.40
N MET A 80 -4.18 13.76 -21.04
CA MET A 80 -2.98 12.92 -20.98
C MET A 80 -3.08 11.79 -19.93
N ASN A 81 -3.88 12.00 -18.88
CA ASN A 81 -4.09 11.00 -17.83
C ASN A 81 -5.17 9.98 -18.22
N LYS A 82 -5.96 10.20 -19.30
CA LYS A 82 -7.10 9.33 -19.64
C LYS A 82 -6.71 7.88 -19.93
N THR A 83 -5.55 7.67 -20.54
CA THR A 83 -5.03 6.32 -20.82
C THR A 83 -4.51 5.64 -19.55
N ASP A 84 -3.84 6.40 -18.67
CA ASP A 84 -3.26 5.87 -17.43
C ASP A 84 -4.29 5.64 -16.31
N ILE A 85 -5.35 6.47 -16.22
CA ILE A 85 -6.45 6.28 -15.25
C ILE A 85 -7.32 5.05 -15.59
N GLN A 86 -7.27 4.61 -16.85
CA GLN A 86 -8.01 3.45 -17.36
C GLN A 86 -7.13 2.20 -17.45
N LYS A 87 -5.84 2.28 -17.08
CA LYS A 87 -5.00 1.09 -17.00
C LYS A 87 -5.61 0.12 -16.01
N THR A 88 -5.89 -1.08 -16.50
CA THR A 88 -6.39 -2.18 -15.70
C THR A 88 -5.24 -2.97 -15.10
N LEU A 89 -5.59 -3.90 -14.21
CA LEU A 89 -4.67 -4.82 -13.58
C LEU A 89 -4.02 -5.76 -14.60
N LYS A 90 -2.71 -5.98 -14.46
CA LYS A 90 -1.96 -6.97 -15.25
C LYS A 90 -1.97 -8.32 -14.52
N TYR A 91 -3.13 -8.98 -14.45
CA TYR A 91 -3.29 -10.22 -13.67
C TYR A 91 -2.27 -11.31 -14.05
N GLU A 92 -1.92 -11.41 -15.32
CA GLU A 92 -0.90 -12.34 -15.83
C GLU A 92 0.53 -12.02 -15.37
N GLN A 93 0.78 -10.85 -14.80
CA GLN A 93 2.04 -10.49 -14.14
C GLN A 93 1.96 -10.68 -12.63
N ILE A 94 0.75 -10.61 -12.06
CA ILE A 94 0.53 -10.68 -10.61
C ILE A 94 0.39 -12.13 -10.15
N TYR A 95 -0.42 -12.94 -10.82
CA TYR A 95 -0.86 -14.23 -10.32
C TYR A 95 -0.45 -15.41 -11.20
N THR A 96 -0.39 -16.57 -10.55
CA THR A 96 -0.49 -17.89 -11.17
C THR A 96 -1.37 -18.77 -10.27
N LEU A 97 -1.71 -19.98 -10.73
CA LEU A 97 -2.39 -20.97 -9.90
C LEU A 97 -1.39 -21.93 -9.27
N SER A 98 -1.57 -22.19 -7.98
CA SER A 98 -0.92 -23.29 -7.29
C SER A 98 -1.53 -24.64 -7.65
N HIS A 99 -0.88 -25.73 -7.25
CA HIS A 99 -1.39 -27.09 -7.42
C HIS A 99 -2.74 -27.34 -6.71
N SER A 100 -3.05 -26.57 -5.67
CA SER A 100 -4.34 -26.59 -4.97
C SER A 100 -5.39 -25.66 -5.58
N HIS A 101 -5.13 -25.10 -6.77
CA HIS A 101 -5.97 -24.10 -7.43
C HIS A 101 -6.19 -22.83 -6.59
N GLU A 102 -5.23 -22.47 -5.73
CA GLU A 102 -5.20 -21.16 -5.09
C GLU A 102 -4.45 -20.16 -5.98
N ALA A 103 -5.00 -18.95 -6.15
CA ALA A 103 -4.31 -17.83 -6.76
C ALA A 103 -3.14 -17.39 -5.84
N ILE A 104 -1.92 -17.56 -6.35
CA ILE A 104 -0.68 -17.19 -5.67
C ILE A 104 0.05 -16.14 -6.49
N PHE A 105 0.86 -15.31 -5.82
CA PHE A 105 1.69 -14.35 -6.55
C PHE A 105 2.69 -15.07 -7.45
N GLN A 106 2.89 -14.57 -8.66
CA GLN A 106 4.01 -15.01 -9.48
C GLN A 106 5.33 -14.70 -8.77
N SER A 107 6.33 -15.56 -8.95
CA SER A 107 7.64 -15.42 -8.30
C SER A 107 8.26 -14.04 -8.53
N GLN A 108 8.13 -13.50 -9.75
CA GLN A 108 8.67 -12.18 -10.09
C GLN A 108 7.93 -11.05 -9.37
N PHE A 109 6.60 -11.09 -9.33
CA PHE A 109 5.80 -10.09 -8.61
C PHE A 109 6.01 -10.18 -7.09
N GLN A 110 6.08 -11.39 -6.54
CA GLN A 110 6.42 -11.62 -5.14
C GLN A 110 7.79 -11.03 -4.79
N LYS A 111 8.78 -11.21 -5.67
CA LYS A 111 10.11 -10.60 -5.52
C LYS A 111 10.04 -9.07 -5.58
N HIS A 112 9.20 -8.50 -6.44
CA HIS A 112 9.00 -7.05 -6.48
C HIS A 112 8.38 -6.52 -5.18
N LEU A 113 7.36 -7.19 -4.62
CA LEU A 113 6.81 -6.82 -3.31
C LEU A 113 7.87 -6.90 -2.20
N GLN A 114 8.69 -7.95 -2.20
CA GLN A 114 9.77 -8.13 -1.23
C GLN A 114 10.84 -7.03 -1.36
N ASP A 115 11.35 -6.76 -2.56
CA ASP A 115 12.39 -5.75 -2.77
C ASP A 115 11.85 -4.33 -2.51
N MET A 116 10.59 -4.07 -2.87
CA MET A 116 9.91 -2.80 -2.57
C MET A 116 9.86 -2.53 -1.06
N ILE A 117 9.51 -3.53 -0.25
CA ILE A 117 9.31 -3.37 1.20
C ILE A 117 10.60 -3.53 1.98
N ILE A 118 11.37 -4.58 1.71
CA ILE A 118 12.60 -4.89 2.44
C ILE A 118 13.69 -3.90 2.03
N LYS A 119 13.99 -3.80 0.74
CA LYS A 119 15.12 -2.98 0.26
C LYS A 119 14.74 -1.52 0.01
N GLY A 120 13.45 -1.19 -0.01
CA GLY A 120 12.97 0.12 -0.41
C GLY A 120 13.16 0.40 -1.90
N ASP A 121 13.31 -0.64 -2.73
CA ASP A 121 13.68 -0.50 -4.15
C ASP A 121 12.58 0.21 -4.96
N ASN A 122 12.94 1.30 -5.66
CA ASN A 122 11.99 2.09 -6.43
C ASN A 122 11.55 1.38 -7.72
N ASN A 123 12.42 0.63 -8.40
CA ASN A 123 12.05 -0.10 -9.61
C ASN A 123 11.10 -1.27 -9.30
N ALA A 124 11.30 -1.93 -8.16
CA ALA A 124 10.37 -2.93 -7.65
C ALA A 124 9.02 -2.31 -7.28
N ALA A 125 9.01 -1.08 -6.73
CA ALA A 125 7.79 -0.33 -6.49
C ALA A 125 7.07 0.05 -7.78
N VAL A 126 7.79 0.53 -8.80
CA VAL A 126 7.26 0.80 -10.15
C VAL A 126 6.57 -0.45 -10.69
N ALA A 127 7.27 -1.57 -10.74
CA ALA A 127 6.74 -2.82 -11.28
C ALA A 127 5.47 -3.28 -10.54
N SER A 128 5.45 -3.11 -9.20
CA SER A 128 4.28 -3.45 -8.39
C SER A 128 3.10 -2.52 -8.68
N ILE A 129 3.33 -1.21 -8.75
CA ILE A 129 2.30 -0.20 -9.03
C ILE A 129 1.77 -0.33 -10.45
N GLU A 130 2.61 -0.60 -11.44
CA GLU A 130 2.17 -0.76 -12.83
C GLU A 130 1.36 -2.03 -13.05
N ALA A 131 1.67 -3.11 -12.32
CA ALA A 131 0.89 -4.33 -12.39
C ALA A 131 -0.46 -4.15 -11.69
N LEU A 132 -0.47 -3.48 -10.52
CA LEU A 132 -1.68 -3.25 -9.74
C LEU A 132 -2.56 -2.12 -10.31
N SER A 133 -1.97 -1.12 -10.96
CA SER A 133 -2.56 0.17 -11.37
C SER A 133 -3.00 1.09 -10.20
N TYR A 134 -3.06 2.40 -10.46
CA TYR A 134 -3.58 3.37 -9.49
C TYR A 134 -5.06 3.14 -9.14
N SER A 135 -5.84 2.63 -10.10
CA SER A 135 -7.29 2.48 -9.94
C SER A 135 -7.61 1.45 -8.86
N TRP A 136 -6.95 0.31 -8.91
CA TRP A 136 -7.06 -0.71 -7.88
C TRP A 136 -6.48 -0.22 -6.54
N ILE A 137 -5.25 0.31 -6.53
CA ILE A 137 -4.57 0.68 -5.26
C ILE A 137 -5.42 1.70 -4.48
N ASN A 138 -5.84 2.79 -5.12
CA ASN A 138 -6.65 3.80 -4.44
C ASN A 138 -8.09 3.32 -4.19
N GLY A 139 -8.62 2.41 -5.02
CA GLY A 139 -9.89 1.74 -4.76
C GLY A 139 -9.87 0.90 -3.49
N ALA A 140 -8.80 0.12 -3.28
CA ALA A 140 -8.59 -0.69 -2.07
C ALA A 140 -8.38 0.21 -0.83
N LEU A 141 -7.59 1.27 -0.95
CA LEU A 141 -7.36 2.21 0.15
C LEU A 141 -8.63 2.99 0.52
N THR A 142 -9.44 3.40 -0.46
CA THR A 142 -10.73 4.05 -0.19
C THR A 142 -11.72 3.08 0.47
N THR A 143 -11.78 1.83 -0.02
CA THR A 143 -12.71 0.82 0.54
C THR A 143 -12.30 0.38 1.94
N GLY A 144 -11.00 0.41 2.26
CA GLY A 144 -10.48 0.12 3.59
C GLY A 144 -10.43 1.33 4.53
N ASP A 145 -11.10 2.44 4.20
CA ASP A 145 -11.10 3.68 4.98
C ASP A 145 -9.70 4.24 5.28
N PHE A 146 -8.73 4.02 4.38
CA PHE A 146 -7.39 4.58 4.43
C PHE A 146 -7.21 5.80 3.53
N PHE A 147 -8.14 6.05 2.60
CA PHE A 147 -8.19 7.26 1.79
C PHE A 147 -9.60 7.82 1.79
N PHE A 148 -9.70 9.14 1.99
CA PHE A 148 -10.95 9.87 2.03
C PHE A 148 -11.00 10.82 0.84
N PRO A 149 -11.76 10.48 -0.22
CA PRO A 149 -11.84 11.31 -1.43
C PRO A 149 -12.30 12.73 -1.11
N VAL A 150 -13.34 12.86 -0.29
CA VAL A 150 -13.77 14.15 0.24
C VAL A 150 -12.69 14.65 1.20
N GLY A 151 -12.09 15.79 0.86
CA GLY A 151 -10.96 16.36 1.62
C GLY A 151 -9.58 15.92 1.14
N ARG A 152 -9.48 14.95 0.22
CA ARG A 152 -8.22 14.46 -0.37
C ARG A 152 -7.18 14.09 0.71
N THR A 153 -7.62 13.34 1.71
CA THR A 153 -6.80 13.01 2.87
C THR A 153 -6.68 11.51 3.07
N GLY A 154 -5.66 11.10 3.83
CA GLY A 154 -5.24 9.71 3.96
C GLY A 154 -4.22 9.28 2.91
N ILE A 155 -4.11 7.98 2.69
CA ILE A 155 -3.08 7.32 1.89
C ILE A 155 -3.41 7.41 0.39
N TRP A 156 -2.59 8.13 -0.37
CA TRP A 156 -2.75 8.32 -1.83
C TRP A 156 -1.53 7.86 -2.61
N ILE A 157 -1.76 7.01 -3.62
CA ILE A 157 -0.74 6.55 -4.58
C ILE A 157 -1.19 6.95 -5.99
N GLY A 158 -0.62 8.02 -6.50
CA GLY A 158 -0.80 8.47 -7.88
C GLY A 158 0.51 8.67 -8.63
N GLY A 159 1.61 8.02 -8.22
CA GLY A 159 2.91 8.12 -8.89
C GLY A 159 3.75 6.85 -8.75
N THR A 160 4.62 6.57 -9.73
CA THR A 160 5.47 5.37 -9.75
C THR A 160 6.90 5.58 -9.24
N PHE A 161 7.26 6.75 -8.70
CA PHE A 161 8.65 7.12 -8.30
C PHE A 161 9.64 7.35 -9.45
N THR A 162 9.32 6.95 -10.68
CA THR A 162 10.17 7.13 -11.87
C THR A 162 9.44 7.78 -13.04
N ASP A 163 8.24 8.32 -12.80
CA ASP A 163 7.36 8.94 -13.81
C ASP A 163 7.01 8.02 -15.00
N SER A 164 7.04 6.70 -14.79
CA SER A 164 6.67 5.70 -15.81
C SER A 164 5.17 5.67 -16.14
N MET A 165 4.34 6.28 -15.30
CA MET A 165 2.92 6.54 -15.53
C MET A 165 2.62 7.99 -15.19
N THR A 166 1.69 8.62 -15.92
CA THR A 166 1.31 10.01 -15.70
C THR A 166 0.84 10.21 -14.26
N PRO A 167 1.47 11.10 -13.47
CA PRO A 167 1.10 11.27 -12.07
C PRO A 167 -0.31 11.86 -11.89
N ILE A 168 -1.00 11.40 -10.86
CA ILE A 168 -2.25 11.98 -10.35
C ILE A 168 -1.94 12.50 -8.95
N ARG A 169 -2.06 13.82 -8.78
CA ARG A 169 -1.56 14.52 -7.59
C ARG A 169 -2.71 14.97 -6.69
N ILE A 170 -2.42 15.02 -5.39
CA ILE A 170 -3.24 15.67 -4.38
C ILE A 170 -2.38 16.64 -3.58
N ALA A 171 -3.01 17.62 -2.94
CA ALA A 171 -2.32 18.56 -2.07
C ALA A 171 -1.65 17.84 -0.88
N SER A 172 -0.44 18.29 -0.56
CA SER A 172 0.26 18.02 0.69
C SER A 172 0.68 19.32 1.35
N GLU A 173 0.84 19.28 2.67
CA GLU A 173 1.16 20.46 3.47
C GLU A 173 2.62 20.91 3.32
N ASN A 174 3.53 19.96 3.13
CA ASN A 174 4.97 20.21 3.11
C ASN A 174 5.54 20.48 1.73
N ASP A 175 4.88 20.02 0.67
CA ASP A 175 5.49 19.94 -0.65
C ASP A 175 4.54 20.31 -1.82
N GLY A 176 3.32 20.77 -1.53
CA GLY A 176 2.34 21.14 -2.55
C GLY A 176 1.70 19.91 -3.21
N GLU A 177 1.47 19.93 -4.53
CA GLU A 177 0.77 18.84 -5.23
C GLU A 177 1.67 17.61 -5.42
N MET A 178 1.33 16.52 -4.72
CA MET A 178 2.14 15.32 -4.62
C MET A 178 1.43 14.05 -5.06
N ALA A 179 2.19 13.18 -5.71
CA ALA A 179 1.73 11.89 -6.23
C ALA A 179 1.82 10.77 -5.20
N GLN A 180 2.52 11.00 -4.09
CA GLN A 180 2.59 10.11 -2.93
C GLN A 180 2.33 10.94 -1.68
N ALA A 181 1.15 10.82 -1.11
CA ALA A 181 0.77 11.59 0.05
C ALA A 181 0.06 10.69 1.07
N SER A 182 0.25 10.98 2.35
CA SER A 182 -0.42 10.29 3.43
C SER A 182 -0.57 11.19 4.64
N THR A 183 -1.65 11.02 5.39
CA THR A 183 -1.66 11.48 6.79
C THR A 183 -0.79 10.54 7.62
N CYS A 184 -0.29 11.04 8.75
CA CYS A 184 0.39 10.18 9.72
C CYS A 184 -0.59 9.19 10.38
N PHE A 185 -1.83 9.60 10.58
CA PHE A 185 -2.85 8.79 11.28
C PHE A 185 -3.24 7.56 10.46
N ASP A 186 -3.58 7.74 9.19
CA ASP A 186 -4.05 6.64 8.34
C ASP A 186 -2.93 5.64 8.05
N MET A 187 -1.71 6.13 7.87
CA MET A 187 -0.54 5.25 7.76
C MET A 187 -0.30 4.48 9.06
N ALA A 188 -0.34 5.14 10.22
CA ALA A 188 -0.18 4.48 11.51
C ALA A 188 -1.26 3.41 11.75
N ASN A 189 -2.52 3.69 11.38
CA ASN A 189 -3.61 2.73 11.44
C ASN A 189 -3.37 1.53 10.52
N LEU A 190 -2.93 1.75 9.28
CA LEU A 190 -2.60 0.66 8.37
C LEU A 190 -1.54 -0.27 8.97
N TYR A 191 -0.47 0.30 9.54
CA TYR A 191 0.54 -0.49 10.26
C TYR A 191 -0.06 -1.23 11.47
N ALA A 192 -0.84 -0.54 12.31
CA ALA A 192 -1.45 -1.14 13.49
C ALA A 192 -2.31 -2.35 13.11
N HIS A 193 -3.13 -2.20 12.07
CA HIS A 193 -3.96 -3.27 11.55
C HIS A 193 -3.16 -4.45 10.99
N ILE A 194 -2.09 -4.20 10.23
CA ILE A 194 -1.17 -5.25 9.76
C ILE A 194 -0.57 -5.99 10.96
N PHE A 195 -0.15 -5.30 12.01
CA PHE A 195 0.49 -5.92 13.18
C PHE A 195 -0.47 -6.71 14.06
N GLN A 196 -1.72 -6.24 14.16
CA GLN A 196 -2.82 -6.89 14.86
C GLN A 196 -3.45 -8.03 14.05
N HIS A 197 -3.05 -8.20 12.79
CA HIS A 197 -3.63 -9.14 11.83
C HIS A 197 -5.15 -8.93 11.65
N SER A 198 -5.61 -7.67 11.70
CA SER A 198 -7.03 -7.32 11.61
C SER A 198 -7.48 -6.90 10.21
N LEU A 199 -6.56 -6.82 9.26
CA LEU A 199 -6.85 -6.70 7.82
C LEU A 199 -6.63 -8.04 7.12
N VAL A 200 -7.17 -8.23 5.93
CA VAL A 200 -6.82 -9.35 5.03
C VAL A 200 -6.75 -10.73 5.76
N ASP A 201 -7.83 -11.16 6.42
CA ASP A 201 -7.89 -12.45 7.13
C ASP A 201 -8.22 -13.63 6.20
N TYR A 202 -7.33 -13.87 5.24
CA TYR A 202 -7.40 -15.05 4.38
C TYR A 202 -6.28 -16.03 4.73
N LYS A 203 -6.67 -17.25 5.12
CA LYS A 203 -5.75 -18.36 5.39
C LYS A 203 -5.41 -19.08 4.10
N SER A 204 -4.16 -18.96 3.69
CA SER A 204 -3.67 -19.59 2.48
C SER A 204 -3.26 -21.03 2.73
N THR A 205 -3.87 -21.97 1.99
CA THR A 205 -3.47 -23.38 2.01
C THR A 205 -2.09 -23.58 1.39
N SER A 206 -1.73 -22.74 0.41
CA SER A 206 -0.43 -22.76 -0.27
C SER A 206 0.70 -22.09 0.54
N GLU A 207 0.40 -21.30 1.58
CA GLU A 207 1.39 -20.68 2.46
C GLU A 207 1.42 -21.29 3.88
N ASN A 208 1.28 -22.61 3.99
CA ASN A 208 1.31 -23.35 5.27
C ASN A 208 0.28 -22.82 6.29
N ASN A 209 -0.91 -22.45 5.83
CA ASN A 209 -1.99 -21.86 6.64
C ASN A 209 -1.64 -20.51 7.30
N ASN A 210 -0.64 -19.78 6.79
CA ASN A 210 -0.45 -18.39 7.18
C ASN A 210 -1.60 -17.51 6.65
N THR A 211 -1.98 -16.53 7.45
CA THR A 211 -2.86 -15.44 7.03
C THR A 211 -2.07 -14.42 6.22
N TYR A 212 -2.66 -13.83 5.18
CA TYR A 212 -2.00 -12.77 4.40
C TYR A 212 -1.55 -11.57 5.25
N SER A 213 -2.32 -11.19 6.27
CA SER A 213 -1.88 -10.19 7.27
C SER A 213 -0.54 -10.53 7.93
N LYS A 214 -0.31 -11.81 8.24
CA LYS A 214 0.95 -12.32 8.80
C LYS A 214 2.06 -12.31 7.75
N SER A 215 1.76 -12.61 6.49
CA SER A 215 2.73 -12.50 5.39
C SER A 215 3.19 -11.04 5.19
N MET A 216 2.27 -10.07 5.24
CA MET A 216 2.60 -8.63 5.23
C MET A 216 3.47 -8.24 6.42
N LYS A 217 3.08 -8.62 7.64
CA LYS A 217 3.86 -8.36 8.86
C LYS A 217 5.27 -8.92 8.78
N ASN A 218 5.44 -10.14 8.27
CA ASN A 218 6.76 -10.76 8.11
C ASN A 218 7.67 -9.94 7.19
N LEU A 219 7.14 -9.38 6.10
CA LEU A 219 7.91 -8.48 5.23
C LEU A 219 8.36 -7.21 5.97
N LEU A 220 7.50 -6.63 6.81
CA LEU A 220 7.85 -5.47 7.64
C LEU A 220 8.90 -5.82 8.72
N ILE A 221 8.84 -7.03 9.30
CA ILE A 221 9.88 -7.50 10.24
C ILE A 221 11.21 -7.68 9.50
N PHE A 222 11.19 -8.28 8.31
CA PHE A 222 12.39 -8.46 7.49
C PHE A 222 12.96 -7.14 6.97
N SER A 223 12.13 -6.12 6.69
CA SER A 223 12.64 -4.81 6.28
C SER A 223 13.48 -4.16 7.39
N VAL A 224 13.11 -4.32 8.66
CA VAL A 224 13.91 -3.85 9.80
C VAL A 224 15.26 -4.57 9.86
N ALA A 225 15.26 -5.89 9.67
CA ALA A 225 16.47 -6.70 9.82
C ALA A 225 17.42 -6.64 8.61
N LEU A 226 16.88 -6.62 7.39
CA LEU A 226 17.60 -6.86 6.14
C LEU A 226 17.53 -5.70 5.14
N GLY A 227 16.79 -4.63 5.45
CA GLY A 227 16.59 -3.54 4.51
C GLY A 227 17.86 -2.75 4.22
N ASN A 228 17.99 -2.24 2.99
CA ASN A 228 19.18 -1.49 2.56
C ASN A 228 19.31 -0.14 3.27
N ASN A 229 18.17 0.47 3.61
CA ASN A 229 18.14 1.75 4.31
C ASN A 229 18.06 1.51 5.81
N GLU A 230 19.13 1.89 6.50
CA GLU A 230 19.14 1.92 7.96
C GLU A 230 18.12 2.95 8.43
N SER A 231 17.08 2.50 9.14
CA SER A 231 16.09 3.39 9.73
C SER A 231 16.80 4.47 10.56
N TRP A 232 16.27 5.70 10.57
CA TRP A 232 16.72 6.72 11.52
C TRP A 232 16.54 6.29 13.00
N LEU A 233 15.74 5.26 13.23
CA LEU A 233 15.50 4.62 14.52
C LEU A 233 16.32 3.34 14.72
N ASP A 234 17.09 2.90 13.72
CA ASP A 234 18.00 1.77 13.85
C ASP A 234 19.36 2.25 14.36
N PHE A 235 19.41 2.48 15.67
CA PHE A 235 20.59 2.98 16.38
C PHE A 235 21.80 2.03 16.26
N LYS A 236 21.57 0.74 16.01
CA LYS A 236 22.61 -0.29 15.94
C LYS A 236 23.28 -0.33 14.58
N ARG A 237 22.51 -0.16 13.49
CA ARG A 237 23.05 -0.20 12.14
C ARG A 237 23.52 1.19 11.67
N ARG A 238 22.79 2.25 12.02
CA ARG A 238 23.03 3.60 11.49
C ARG A 238 24.38 4.18 11.89
N LYS A 239 25.13 4.71 10.90
CA LYS A 239 26.40 5.44 11.13
C LYS A 239 26.26 6.97 10.92
N PRO A 240 26.87 7.81 11.79
CA PRO A 240 27.53 7.43 13.04
C PRO A 240 26.51 6.82 14.00
N HIS A 241 26.94 5.83 14.80
CA HIS A 241 26.06 5.16 15.77
C HIS A 241 25.41 6.23 16.65
N LEU A 242 24.11 6.40 16.47
CA LEU A 242 23.32 7.26 17.32
C LEU A 242 23.26 6.58 18.70
N PRO A 243 23.48 7.32 19.81
CA PRO A 243 23.46 6.71 21.13
C PRO A 243 22.12 5.99 21.35
N GLU A 244 22.18 4.74 21.83
CA GLU A 244 20.98 3.95 22.13
C GLU A 244 20.05 4.77 23.03
N ARG A 245 18.86 5.04 22.51
CA ARG A 245 17.84 5.76 23.27
C ARG A 245 17.14 4.80 24.22
N ASN A 246 17.79 4.54 25.36
CA ASN A 246 17.20 3.82 26.49
C ASN A 246 16.29 4.77 27.28
N PHE A 247 15.24 5.28 26.66
CA PHE A 247 14.16 5.91 27.42
C PHE A 247 12.98 4.95 27.49
N LYS A 248 12.50 4.71 28.72
CA LYS A 248 11.20 4.14 28.99
C LYS A 248 10.31 5.32 29.36
N VAL A 249 9.35 5.69 28.51
CA VAL A 249 8.33 6.66 28.89
C VAL A 249 7.46 5.97 29.93
N THR A 250 7.77 6.17 31.20
CA THR A 250 7.03 5.59 32.32
C THR A 250 5.95 6.55 32.82
N HIS A 251 6.10 7.86 32.56
CA HIS A 251 5.13 8.92 32.83
C HIS A 251 5.28 10.03 31.77
N SER A 252 4.16 10.57 31.30
CA SER A 252 4.11 11.81 30.49
C SER A 252 3.78 12.99 31.40
N LYS A 253 4.43 14.14 31.21
CA LYS A 253 4.16 15.39 31.94
C LYS A 253 3.26 16.38 31.16
N LEU A 254 2.56 15.93 30.14
CA LEU A 254 1.48 16.73 29.56
C LEU A 254 0.25 16.57 30.47
N GLY A 255 0.00 17.58 31.31
CA GLY A 255 -1.20 17.67 32.16
C GLY A 255 -1.04 17.16 33.59
N TRP A 256 0.12 17.31 34.23
CA TRP A 256 0.15 17.25 35.70
C TRP A 256 -0.29 18.61 36.24
N ASP A 257 -1.61 18.82 36.23
CA ASP A 257 -2.23 19.87 37.02
C ASP A 257 -2.42 19.32 38.44
N ASN A 258 -1.77 19.95 39.42
CA ASN A 258 -2.21 19.83 40.82
C ASN A 258 -3.40 20.76 41.04
#